data_AF-A0A164SDH5-F1
#
_entry.id   AF-A0A164SDH5-F1
#
_cell.length_a   1.000
_cell.length_b   1.000
_cell.length_c   1.000
_cell.angle_alpha   90.00
_cell.angle_beta   90.00
_cell.angle_gamma   90.00
#
_symmetry.space_group_name_H-M   'P 1'
#
loop_
_entity.id
_entity.type
_entity.pdbx_description
1 polymer ?
#
loop_
_entity_poly.entity_id
_entity_poly.type
_entity_poly.pdbx_seq_one_letter_code
_entity_poly.pdbx_strand_id
1 'polypeptide(L)'
;MFRNIFLALAIALPVFSQGIVTPDAACQGNAFLEPVEEVVGVKKNGKPITELVCVCENINGVIKPFKKGCTAEIIFTSLVPTCQGVCTAPASPSKKAKRSDVRSQVKLLPDGSPSPCTANTVACPIPNATSLTGSASEFECVSPEEDIDNCGGCASTGEGVSCAEVPGVRGTTCSRGRCEIFSCARGYVLRTDIDGSKYCRKTFNQS
;
A
#
# COMPACT_ATOMS: atom_id res chain seq x y z
N MET A 1 71.94 14.39 8.43
CA MET A 1 71.03 15.36 7.79
C MET A 1 69.63 14.77 7.81
N PHE A 2 68.74 15.39 8.57
CA PHE A 2 67.30 15.09 8.60
C PHE A 2 66.65 15.54 7.28
N ARG A 3 65.66 14.78 6.78
CA ARG A 3 64.25 15.23 6.64
C ARG A 3 63.44 14.29 5.73
N ASN A 4 62.47 13.64 6.36
CA ASN A 4 61.06 13.53 5.96
C ASN A 4 60.75 12.99 4.57
N ILE A 5 60.52 11.68 4.52
CA ILE A 5 59.66 11.02 3.53
C ILE A 5 58.21 11.41 3.87
N PHE A 6 57.65 12.39 3.16
CA PHE A 6 56.20 12.60 3.15
C PHE A 6 55.58 11.53 2.24
N LEU A 7 55.14 10.43 2.86
CA LEU A 7 54.27 9.45 2.23
C LEU A 7 52.88 10.09 2.11
N ALA A 8 52.60 10.73 0.98
CA ALA A 8 51.27 11.21 0.65
C ALA A 8 50.38 10.01 0.33
N LEU A 9 49.68 9.52 1.36
CA LEU A 9 48.60 8.55 1.22
C LEU A 9 47.43 9.26 0.53
N ALA A 10 47.35 9.14 -0.79
CA ALA A 10 46.18 9.56 -1.55
C ALA A 10 45.04 8.59 -1.25
N ILE A 11 44.18 8.95 -0.31
CA ILE A 11 42.94 8.26 -0.01
C ILE A 11 42.05 8.42 -1.24
N ALA A 12 41.86 7.35 -1.99
CA ALA A 12 40.84 7.27 -3.02
C ALA A 12 39.47 7.39 -2.33
N LEU A 13 38.86 8.58 -2.40
CA LEU A 13 37.45 8.72 -2.11
C LEU A 13 36.68 8.00 -3.23
N PRO A 14 35.76 7.07 -2.92
CA PRO A 14 34.87 6.53 -3.94
C PRO A 14 34.04 7.70 -4.47
N VAL A 15 34.25 8.01 -5.75
CA VAL A 15 33.37 8.89 -6.52
C VAL A 15 32.03 8.17 -6.59
N PHE A 16 31.11 8.53 -5.69
CA PHE A 16 29.71 8.16 -5.83
C PHE A 16 29.23 8.73 -7.16
N SER A 17 29.03 7.82 -8.13
CA SER A 17 28.43 8.14 -9.42
C SER A 17 27.03 8.68 -9.16
N GLN A 18 26.88 10.00 -9.25
CA GLN A 18 25.58 10.65 -9.18
C GLN A 18 24.86 10.36 -10.50
N GLY A 19 24.11 9.25 -10.53
CA GLY A 19 23.12 9.03 -11.59
C GLY A 19 22.14 10.20 -11.61
N ILE A 20 21.77 10.65 -12.82
CA ILE A 20 20.81 11.76 -12.96
C ILE A 20 19.44 11.27 -12.49
N VAL A 21 19.03 11.81 -11.35
CA VAL A 21 17.75 11.51 -10.69
C VAL A 21 16.65 12.24 -11.44
N THR A 22 15.75 11.51 -12.10
CA THR A 22 14.53 12.11 -12.67
C THR A 22 13.28 11.50 -12.03
N PRO A 23 12.25 12.33 -11.71
CA PRO A 23 10.97 11.82 -11.26
C PRO A 23 10.28 11.13 -12.44
N ASP A 24 10.19 9.80 -12.39
CA ASP A 24 9.64 9.00 -13.48
C ASP A 24 8.28 8.43 -13.09
N ALA A 25 7.24 8.67 -13.90
CA ALA A 25 5.90 8.16 -13.66
C ALA A 25 5.81 6.62 -13.65
N ALA A 26 6.76 5.93 -14.28
CA ALA A 26 6.90 4.46 -14.27
C ALA A 26 7.59 3.91 -13.01
N CYS A 27 8.29 4.76 -12.26
CA CYS A 27 8.93 4.41 -10.99
C CYS A 27 8.13 5.00 -9.82
N GLN A 28 8.12 4.34 -8.66
CA GLN A 28 7.52 4.90 -7.42
C GLN A 28 8.52 5.78 -6.64
N GLY A 29 9.62 6.15 -7.30
CA GLY A 29 10.69 6.98 -6.78
C GLY A 29 11.52 7.49 -7.95
N ASN A 30 12.84 7.33 -7.87
CA ASN A 30 13.75 7.85 -8.86
C ASN A 30 14.27 6.75 -9.79
N ALA A 31 14.35 7.05 -11.08
CA ALA A 31 15.04 6.21 -12.05
C ALA A 31 16.44 6.77 -12.29
N PHE A 32 17.45 5.91 -12.31
CA PHE A 32 18.84 6.28 -12.62
C PHE A 32 19.58 5.16 -13.35
N LEU A 33 20.73 5.52 -13.93
CA LEU A 33 21.63 4.60 -14.63
C LEU A 33 22.71 4.12 -13.67
N GLU A 34 22.82 2.80 -13.50
CA GLU A 34 23.99 2.20 -12.85
C GLU A 34 24.91 1.52 -13.87
N PRO A 35 26.23 1.73 -13.77
CA PRO A 35 27.21 0.90 -14.47
C PRO A 35 27.29 -0.44 -13.76
N VAL A 36 26.97 -1.53 -14.46
CA VAL A 36 27.08 -2.85 -13.84
C VAL A 36 28.53 -3.33 -13.89
N GLU A 37 29.23 -3.27 -12.77
CA GLU A 37 30.46 -4.05 -12.60
C GLU A 37 30.07 -5.53 -12.41
N GLU A 38 30.09 -6.25 -13.53
CA GLU A 38 30.08 -7.72 -13.64
C GLU A 38 28.78 -8.45 -13.23
N VAL A 39 27.77 -8.47 -14.14
CA VAL A 39 26.82 -9.60 -14.15
C VAL A 39 27.40 -10.73 -14.98
N VAL A 40 27.65 -11.85 -14.31
CA VAL A 40 27.89 -13.16 -14.93
C VAL A 40 26.78 -13.44 -15.94
N GLY A 41 27.09 -13.44 -17.24
CA GLY A 41 26.29 -14.22 -18.20
C GLY A 41 26.20 -13.80 -19.66
N VAL A 42 26.51 -12.56 -20.07
CA VAL A 42 26.33 -12.18 -21.49
C VAL A 42 27.61 -11.60 -22.09
N LYS A 43 28.31 -12.43 -22.87
CA LYS A 43 29.44 -12.00 -23.71
C LYS A 43 28.93 -11.83 -25.15
N LYS A 44 29.07 -10.62 -25.72
CA LYS A 44 29.01 -10.44 -27.18
C LYS A 44 30.41 -10.06 -27.67
N ASN A 45 31.02 -10.94 -28.47
CA ASN A 45 32.34 -10.75 -29.10
C ASN A 45 33.52 -10.54 -28.14
N GLY A 46 33.49 -11.12 -26.94
CA GLY A 46 34.67 -11.21 -26.06
C GLY A 46 35.20 -9.89 -25.48
N LYS A 47 34.48 -8.77 -25.63
CA LYS A 47 34.80 -7.48 -25.02
C LYS A 47 33.81 -7.21 -23.87
N PRO A 48 34.25 -6.73 -22.69
CA PRO A 48 33.33 -6.37 -21.62
C PRO A 48 32.41 -5.25 -22.10
N ILE A 49 31.11 -5.54 -22.18
CA ILE A 49 30.07 -4.54 -22.37
C ILE A 49 29.84 -3.90 -21.00
N THR A 50 30.23 -2.63 -20.84
CA THR A 50 29.72 -1.80 -19.73
C THR A 50 28.26 -1.52 -20.04
N GLU A 51 27.40 -2.49 -19.72
CA GLU A 51 25.97 -2.43 -19.94
C GLU A 51 25.38 -1.52 -18.86
N LEU A 52 24.99 -0.31 -19.26
CA LEU A 52 24.20 0.56 -18.41
C LEU A 52 22.81 -0.04 -18.28
N VAL A 53 22.26 -0.10 -17.07
CA VAL A 53 20.92 -0.61 -16.81
C VAL A 53 20.10 0.45 -16.09
N CYS A 54 18.82 0.55 -16.43
CA CYS A 54 17.87 1.40 -15.72
C CYS A 54 17.39 0.74 -14.43
N VAL A 55 17.64 1.40 -13.31
CA VAL A 55 17.25 0.95 -11.97
C VAL A 55 16.20 1.91 -11.41
N CYS A 56 15.16 1.35 -10.78
CA CYS A 56 14.13 2.09 -10.06
C CYS A 56 14.32 1.91 -8.56
N GLU A 57 14.50 3.02 -7.85
CA GLU A 57 14.72 3.05 -6.42
C GLU A 57 13.64 3.91 -5.74
N ASN A 58 13.11 3.43 -4.62
CA ASN A 58 12.12 4.21 -3.87
C ASN A 58 12.78 5.30 -3.01
N ILE A 59 11.97 6.14 -2.37
CA ILE A 59 12.44 7.21 -1.47
C ILE A 59 13.30 6.74 -0.28
N ASN A 60 13.32 5.44 0.01
CA ASN A 60 14.06 4.83 1.11
C ASN A 60 15.34 4.11 0.64
N GLY A 61 15.71 4.23 -0.64
CA GLY A 61 16.93 3.63 -1.18
C GLY A 61 16.81 2.13 -1.55
N VAL A 62 15.58 1.63 -1.73
CA VAL A 62 15.32 0.21 -2.02
C VAL A 62 15.00 0.03 -3.50
N ILE A 63 15.78 -0.82 -4.19
CA ILE A 63 15.56 -1.21 -5.57
C ILE A 63 14.22 -1.96 -5.69
N LYS A 64 13.36 -1.51 -6.60
CA LYS A 64 12.03 -2.08 -6.87
C LYS A 64 11.83 -2.29 -8.37
N PRO A 65 10.96 -3.24 -8.75
CA PRO A 65 10.55 -3.35 -10.14
C PRO A 65 9.76 -2.09 -10.56
N PHE A 66 9.86 -1.74 -11.84
CA PHE A 66 9.02 -0.71 -12.45
C PHE A 66 7.53 -1.09 -12.32
N LYS A 67 6.65 -0.08 -12.36
CA LYS A 67 5.20 -0.29 -12.29
C LYS A 67 4.75 -1.31 -13.35
N LYS A 68 3.82 -2.19 -12.97
CA LYS A 68 3.26 -3.21 -13.87
C LYS A 68 2.68 -2.56 -15.13
N GLY A 69 3.16 -2.97 -16.31
CA GLY A 69 2.78 -2.37 -17.60
C GLY A 69 3.68 -1.21 -18.05
N CYS A 70 4.78 -0.94 -17.33
CA CYS A 70 5.80 -0.01 -17.75
C CYS A 70 7.13 -0.74 -17.95
N THR A 71 7.88 -0.30 -18.95
CA THR A 71 9.23 -0.77 -19.27
C THR A 71 10.18 0.42 -19.23
N ALA A 72 11.43 0.22 -18.86
CA ALA A 72 12.45 1.27 -18.89
C ALA A 72 13.32 1.12 -20.13
N GLU A 73 13.62 2.24 -20.78
CA GLU A 73 14.53 2.30 -21.92
C GLU A 73 15.58 3.38 -21.70
N ILE A 74 16.78 3.15 -22.22
CA ILE A 74 17.89 4.09 -22.16
C ILE A 74 17.83 4.94 -23.42
N ILE A 75 17.61 6.24 -23.23
CA ILE A 75 17.47 7.18 -24.34
C ILE A 75 18.80 7.95 -24.50
N PHE A 76 19.41 7.81 -25.69
CA PHE A 76 20.68 8.45 -26.07
C PHE A 76 20.51 9.78 -26.83
N THR A 77 19.33 10.42 -26.74
CA THR A 77 18.99 11.60 -27.54
C THR A 77 19.64 12.90 -27.05
N SER A 78 20.25 12.90 -25.86
CA SER A 78 20.96 14.03 -25.26
C SER A 78 22.46 13.74 -25.11
N LEU A 79 23.27 14.78 -24.85
CA LEU A 79 24.72 14.69 -24.56
C LEU A 79 25.07 13.72 -23.42
N VAL A 80 24.07 13.30 -22.64
CA VAL A 80 24.15 12.28 -21.59
C VAL A 80 23.01 11.28 -21.74
N PRO A 81 23.26 9.97 -21.59
CA PRO A 81 22.21 8.97 -21.58
C PRO A 81 21.30 9.16 -20.36
N THR A 82 20.00 8.94 -20.54
CA THR A 82 19.02 9.04 -19.45
C THR A 82 18.12 7.81 -19.44
N CYS A 83 17.67 7.43 -18.25
CA CYS A 83 16.66 6.38 -18.09
C CYS A 83 15.27 6.98 -18.16
N GLN A 84 14.44 6.45 -19.04
CA GLN A 84 13.04 6.83 -19.12
C GLN A 84 12.16 5.59 -19.12
N GLY A 85 11.24 5.56 -18.18
CA GLY A 85 10.15 4.62 -18.09
C GLY A 85 9.04 4.98 -19.07
N VAL A 86 8.77 4.06 -19.98
CA VAL A 86 7.64 4.13 -20.90
C VAL A 86 6.56 3.18 -20.38
N CYS A 87 5.42 3.75 -20.00
CA CYS A 87 4.22 2.98 -19.73
C CYS A 87 3.45 2.85 -21.05
N THR A 88 3.18 1.62 -21.48
CA THR A 88 2.22 1.39 -22.55
C THR A 88 0.82 1.63 -21.98
N ALA A 89 0.38 2.89 -22.02
CA ALA A 89 -1.02 3.18 -21.80
C ALA A 89 -1.83 2.39 -22.86
N PRO A 90 -2.88 1.63 -22.50
CA PRO A 90 -3.82 1.18 -23.50
C PRO A 90 -4.34 2.44 -24.22
N ALA A 91 -4.44 2.36 -25.56
CA ALA A 91 -4.87 3.47 -26.40
C ALA A 91 -6.06 4.20 -25.76
N SER A 92 -5.84 5.44 -25.31
CA SER A 92 -6.91 6.28 -24.81
C SER A 92 -7.88 6.56 -25.96
N PRO A 93 -9.17 6.22 -25.84
CA PRO A 93 -10.13 6.65 -26.84
C PRO A 93 -10.25 8.18 -26.74
N SER A 94 -10.13 8.83 -27.89
CA SER A 94 -10.28 10.28 -28.07
C SER A 94 -11.50 10.83 -27.33
N LYS A 95 -11.32 11.98 -26.68
CA LYS A 95 -12.39 12.78 -26.07
C LYS A 95 -13.43 13.21 -27.11
N LYS A 96 -14.38 12.34 -27.48
CA LYS A 96 -15.66 12.71 -28.10
C LYS A 96 -16.75 11.74 -27.65
N ALA A 97 -17.61 12.25 -26.78
CA ALA A 97 -18.98 11.81 -26.51
C ALA A 97 -19.20 10.30 -26.27
N LYS A 98 -18.99 9.86 -25.02
CA LYS A 98 -20.01 9.04 -24.36
C LYS A 98 -20.06 9.35 -22.87
N ARG A 99 -20.99 10.23 -22.51
CA ARG A 99 -21.45 10.45 -21.15
C ARG A 99 -22.36 9.26 -20.81
N SER A 100 -21.78 8.08 -20.64
CA SER A 100 -22.46 6.88 -20.13
C SER A 100 -21.39 5.89 -19.71
N ASP A 101 -21.51 5.37 -18.48
CA ASP A 101 -20.60 4.41 -17.84
C ASP A 101 -19.47 4.97 -16.97
N VAL A 102 -19.72 6.09 -16.29
CA VAL A 102 -19.59 6.02 -14.82
C VAL A 102 -20.84 5.30 -14.32
N ARG A 103 -20.94 4.02 -14.62
CA ARG A 103 -21.73 3.14 -13.78
C ARG A 103 -20.87 3.04 -12.54
N SER A 104 -21.11 3.98 -11.63
CA SER A 104 -20.84 3.78 -10.21
C SER A 104 -21.10 2.31 -9.94
N GLN A 105 -20.16 1.63 -9.32
CA GLN A 105 -20.29 0.23 -8.96
C GLN A 105 -21.36 0.12 -7.87
N VAL A 106 -22.60 0.41 -8.25
CA VAL A 106 -23.78 0.34 -7.44
C VAL A 106 -23.99 -1.15 -7.24
N LYS A 107 -23.54 -1.63 -6.08
CA LYS A 107 -23.88 -2.95 -5.60
C LYS A 107 -25.40 -3.00 -5.55
N LEU A 108 -26.02 -3.95 -6.22
CA LEU A 108 -27.46 -4.16 -6.07
C LEU A 108 -27.67 -4.92 -4.78
N LEU A 109 -28.62 -4.49 -3.95
CA LEU A 109 -29.10 -5.28 -2.82
C LEU A 109 -29.77 -6.57 -3.34
N PRO A 110 -29.99 -7.58 -2.47
CA PRO A 110 -30.68 -8.82 -2.85
C PRO A 110 -32.08 -8.60 -3.46
N ASP A 111 -32.72 -7.46 -3.17
CA ASP A 111 -34.01 -7.03 -3.71
C ASP A 111 -33.90 -6.34 -5.09
N GLY A 112 -32.69 -6.20 -5.64
CA GLY A 112 -32.41 -5.53 -6.90
C GLY A 112 -32.36 -4.01 -6.82
N SER A 113 -32.52 -3.43 -5.63
CA SER A 113 -32.40 -1.98 -5.43
C SER A 113 -30.93 -1.52 -5.44
N PRO A 114 -30.65 -0.30 -5.92
CA PRO A 114 -29.29 0.24 -5.87
C PRO A 114 -28.87 0.46 -4.42
N SER A 115 -27.75 -0.15 -4.00
CA SER A 115 -27.13 0.15 -2.71
C SER A 115 -26.82 1.63 -2.61
N PRO A 116 -27.19 2.30 -1.50
CA PRO A 116 -26.79 3.68 -1.27
C PRO A 116 -25.27 3.80 -1.07
N CYS A 117 -24.60 2.69 -0.77
CA CYS A 117 -23.17 2.60 -0.50
C CYS A 117 -22.38 2.03 -1.69
N THR A 118 -21.10 2.40 -1.77
CA THR A 118 -20.17 1.98 -2.83
C THR A 118 -19.84 0.49 -2.77
N ALA A 119 -19.12 -0.02 -3.78
CA ALA A 119 -18.62 -1.38 -3.74
C ALA A 119 -17.80 -1.65 -2.47
N ASN A 120 -18.02 -2.82 -1.86
CA ASN A 120 -17.38 -3.32 -0.62
C ASN A 120 -17.78 -2.61 0.68
N THR A 121 -18.76 -1.70 0.65
CA THR A 121 -19.37 -1.14 1.85
C THR A 121 -20.80 -1.63 2.04
N VAL A 122 -21.30 -1.54 3.26
CA VAL A 122 -22.66 -1.93 3.66
C VAL A 122 -23.36 -0.73 4.28
N ALA A 123 -24.64 -0.56 3.98
CA ALA A 123 -25.48 0.48 4.55
C ALA A 123 -25.99 0.04 5.92
N CYS A 124 -25.37 0.56 6.99
CA CYS A 124 -25.78 0.27 8.35
C CYS A 124 -26.77 1.31 8.86
N PRO A 125 -27.91 0.91 9.45
CA PRO A 125 -28.86 1.84 10.03
C PRO A 125 -28.20 2.62 11.17
N ILE A 126 -28.35 3.95 11.16
CA ILE A 126 -27.93 4.80 12.27
C ILE A 126 -29.05 4.79 13.31
N PRO A 127 -28.82 4.26 14.52
CA PRO A 127 -29.83 4.26 15.57
C PRO A 127 -30.17 5.70 15.98
N ASN A 128 -31.47 5.98 16.13
CA ASN A 128 -32.02 7.30 16.51
C ASN A 128 -31.81 8.43 15.49
N ALA A 129 -31.44 8.11 14.26
CA ALA A 129 -31.49 9.06 13.16
C ALA A 129 -32.91 9.59 12.95
N THR A 130 -33.14 10.84 13.34
CA THR A 130 -34.42 11.50 13.10
C THR A 130 -34.37 12.06 11.69
N SER A 131 -34.86 11.29 10.72
CA SER A 131 -34.97 11.74 9.32
C SER A 131 -35.73 13.07 9.28
N LEU A 132 -35.02 14.15 8.93
CA LEU A 132 -35.58 15.51 8.80
C LEU A 132 -36.72 15.57 7.77
N THR A 133 -36.84 14.55 6.92
CA THR A 133 -37.82 14.44 5.83
C THR A 133 -38.85 13.33 6.02
N GLY A 134 -38.89 12.66 7.19
CA GLY A 134 -39.92 11.66 7.50
C GLY A 134 -39.96 10.45 6.56
N SER A 135 -38.87 10.17 5.83
CA SER A 135 -38.79 9.09 4.85
C SER A 135 -37.35 8.58 4.78
N ALA A 136 -37.21 7.26 4.94
CA ALA A 136 -35.98 6.47 5.09
C ALA A 136 -35.19 6.73 6.39
N SER A 137 -34.87 5.64 7.10
CA SER A 137 -33.83 5.63 8.14
C SER A 137 -32.53 6.16 7.54
N GLU A 138 -31.78 6.98 8.27
CA GLU A 138 -30.44 7.35 7.82
C GLU A 138 -29.52 6.13 7.95
N PHE A 139 -28.63 5.98 6.98
CA PHE A 139 -27.67 4.90 6.93
C PHE A 139 -26.27 5.46 6.84
N GLU A 140 -25.32 4.80 7.48
CA GLU A 140 -23.90 5.02 7.29
C GLU A 140 -23.31 3.91 6.42
N CYS A 141 -22.36 4.26 5.55
CA CYS A 141 -21.66 3.29 4.74
C CYS A 141 -20.40 2.83 5.47
N VAL A 142 -20.42 1.60 5.95
CA VAL A 142 -19.31 1.00 6.71
C VAL A 142 -18.58 -0.03 5.86
N SER A 143 -17.32 -0.29 6.20
CA SER A 143 -16.51 -1.34 5.59
C SER A 143 -16.38 -2.51 6.57
N PRO A 144 -17.21 -3.56 6.47
CA PRO A 144 -17.24 -4.65 7.47
C PRO A 144 -15.91 -5.38 7.64
N GLU A 145 -15.01 -5.25 6.66
CA GLU A 145 -13.72 -5.92 6.63
C GLU A 145 -12.67 -5.24 7.54
N GLU A 146 -12.82 -3.95 7.82
CA GLU A 146 -11.80 -3.12 8.49
C GLU A 146 -12.37 -2.14 9.53
N ASP A 147 -13.68 -1.92 9.56
CA ASP A 147 -14.33 -1.05 10.53
C ASP A 147 -14.37 -1.71 11.92
N ILE A 148 -13.77 -1.04 12.91
CA ILE A 148 -13.67 -1.54 14.28
C ILE A 148 -15.01 -1.58 15.01
N ASP A 149 -15.96 -0.70 14.64
CA ASP A 149 -17.26 -0.55 15.30
C ASP A 149 -18.35 -1.36 14.61
N ASN A 150 -18.14 -1.72 13.34
CA ASN A 150 -19.05 -2.53 12.52
C ASN A 150 -18.31 -3.72 11.88
N CYS A 151 -17.50 -4.43 12.69
CA CYS A 151 -16.67 -5.51 12.18
C CYS A 151 -17.51 -6.74 11.86
N GLY A 152 -17.36 -7.26 10.63
CA GLY A 152 -18.11 -8.41 10.12
C GLY A 152 -19.56 -8.10 9.71
N GLY A 153 -20.05 -6.88 9.95
CA GLY A 153 -21.40 -6.46 9.59
C GLY A 153 -21.87 -5.26 10.42
N CYS A 154 -23.13 -4.86 10.25
CA CYS A 154 -23.68 -3.75 11.04
C CYS A 154 -23.85 -4.14 12.51
N ALA A 155 -23.16 -3.46 13.41
CA ALA A 155 -23.32 -3.70 14.85
C ALA A 155 -24.70 -3.28 15.34
N SER A 156 -25.31 -2.25 14.72
CA SER A 156 -26.65 -1.77 15.06
C SER A 156 -27.78 -2.77 14.79
N THR A 157 -27.58 -3.70 13.86
CA THR A 157 -28.54 -4.78 13.54
C THR A 157 -28.16 -6.12 14.16
N GLY A 158 -26.97 -6.22 14.76
CA GLY A 158 -26.41 -7.47 15.29
C GLY A 158 -25.79 -8.38 14.21
N GLU A 159 -25.66 -7.92 12.97
CA GLU A 159 -24.96 -8.65 11.91
C GLU A 159 -23.43 -8.60 12.07
N GLY A 160 -22.92 -7.59 12.77
CA GLY A 160 -21.51 -7.48 13.16
C GLY A 160 -21.33 -7.09 14.62
N VAL A 161 -20.10 -6.75 14.98
CA VAL A 161 -19.71 -6.43 16.35
C VAL A 161 -18.79 -5.21 16.40
N SER A 162 -18.90 -4.41 17.46
CA SER A 162 -17.86 -3.44 17.80
C SER A 162 -16.74 -4.18 18.56
N CYS A 163 -15.57 -4.29 17.93
CA CYS A 163 -14.40 -4.91 18.55
C CYS A 163 -13.95 -4.09 19.79
N ALA A 164 -14.16 -2.78 19.79
CA ALA A 164 -13.79 -1.89 20.88
C ALA A 164 -14.60 -2.16 22.17
N GLU A 165 -15.81 -2.68 22.05
CA GLU A 165 -16.70 -2.98 23.17
C GLU A 165 -16.51 -4.40 23.74
N VAL A 166 -15.59 -5.20 23.18
CA VAL A 166 -15.32 -6.55 23.66
C VAL A 166 -14.79 -6.50 25.11
N PRO A 167 -15.37 -7.28 26.05
CA PRO A 167 -15.03 -7.18 27.46
C PRO A 167 -13.53 -7.36 27.77
N GLY A 168 -12.95 -6.36 28.43
CA GLY A 168 -11.57 -6.39 28.88
C GLY A 168 -10.54 -6.18 27.78
N VAL A 169 -10.96 -5.86 26.56
CA VAL A 169 -10.06 -5.45 25.48
C VAL A 169 -9.58 -4.02 25.71
N ARG A 170 -8.31 -3.77 25.38
CA ARG A 170 -7.72 -2.43 25.34
C ARG A 170 -7.24 -2.05 23.95
N GLY A 171 -6.75 -3.03 23.20
CA GLY A 171 -6.24 -2.83 21.85
C GLY A 171 -6.68 -3.96 20.95
N THR A 172 -7.41 -3.59 19.91
CA THR A 172 -7.96 -4.47 18.90
C THR A 172 -8.04 -3.76 17.56
N THR A 173 -8.24 -4.54 16.50
CA THR A 173 -8.51 -4.06 15.15
C THR A 173 -9.55 -4.97 14.52
N CYS A 174 -10.31 -4.46 13.55
CA CYS A 174 -11.02 -5.32 12.62
C CYS A 174 -10.09 -5.67 11.46
N SER A 175 -10.06 -6.94 11.07
CA SER A 175 -9.26 -7.43 9.96
C SER A 175 -10.01 -8.60 9.33
N ARG A 176 -10.31 -8.47 8.04
CA ARG A 176 -11.01 -9.48 7.25
C ARG A 176 -12.34 -9.92 7.88
N GLY A 177 -13.07 -8.95 8.43
CA GLY A 177 -14.36 -9.16 9.10
C GLY A 177 -14.27 -9.87 10.45
N ARG A 178 -13.08 -9.87 11.09
CA ARG A 178 -12.88 -10.47 12.43
C ARG A 178 -12.14 -9.51 13.36
N CYS A 179 -12.52 -9.53 14.64
CA CYS A 179 -11.80 -8.83 15.67
C CYS A 179 -10.48 -9.54 16.00
N GLU A 180 -9.37 -8.83 15.82
CA GLU A 180 -8.05 -9.27 16.25
C GLU A 180 -7.66 -8.51 17.53
N ILE A 181 -7.50 -9.23 18.63
CA ILE A 181 -7.14 -8.62 19.93
C ILE A 181 -5.64 -8.77 20.16
N PHE A 182 -4.96 -7.67 20.44
CA PHE A 182 -3.52 -7.66 20.72
C PHE A 182 -3.17 -7.17 22.14
N SER A 183 -4.10 -6.51 22.85
CA SER A 183 -3.89 -6.16 24.25
C SER A 183 -5.18 -6.10 25.07
N CYS A 184 -5.06 -6.48 26.35
CA CYS A 184 -6.16 -6.46 27.31
C CYS A 184 -6.01 -5.30 28.31
N ALA A 185 -7.14 -4.88 28.87
CA ALA A 185 -7.21 -3.93 29.97
C ALA A 185 -6.53 -4.49 31.24
N ARG A 186 -6.25 -3.59 32.20
CA ARG A 186 -5.70 -4.02 33.50
C ARG A 186 -6.67 -5.00 34.18
N GLY A 187 -6.13 -6.04 34.81
CA GLY A 187 -6.93 -7.10 35.42
C GLY A 187 -7.43 -8.16 34.43
N TYR A 188 -7.00 -8.12 33.17
CA TYR A 188 -7.27 -9.13 32.17
C TYR A 188 -5.96 -9.66 31.56
N VAL A 189 -5.98 -10.93 31.14
CA VAL A 189 -4.86 -11.60 30.46
C VAL A 189 -5.32 -12.06 29.08
N LEU A 190 -4.49 -11.79 28.08
CA LEU A 190 -4.69 -12.26 26.71
C LEU A 190 -4.56 -13.78 26.67
N ARG A 191 -5.57 -14.44 26.13
CA ARG A 191 -5.63 -15.89 25.93
C ARG A 191 -5.97 -16.18 24.48
N THR A 192 -5.66 -17.40 24.06
CA THR A 192 -6.04 -17.92 22.75
C THR A 192 -7.04 -19.04 22.97
N ASP A 193 -8.11 -19.05 22.20
CA ASP A 193 -9.13 -20.10 22.20
C ASP A 193 -8.73 -21.24 21.25
N ILE A 194 -9.52 -22.31 21.22
CA ILE A 194 -9.26 -23.52 20.41
C ILE A 194 -9.21 -23.27 18.90
N ASP A 195 -9.90 -22.24 18.43
CA ASP A 195 -9.95 -21.82 17.03
C ASP A 195 -8.82 -20.85 16.65
N GLY A 196 -7.93 -20.53 17.60
CA GLY A 196 -6.85 -19.57 17.43
C GLY A 196 -7.26 -18.11 17.64
N SER A 197 -8.54 -17.84 17.93
CA SER A 197 -9.02 -16.49 18.27
C SER A 197 -8.43 -16.05 19.61
N LYS A 198 -8.17 -14.74 19.76
CA LYS A 198 -7.64 -14.18 21.00
C LYS A 198 -8.77 -13.55 21.80
N TYR A 199 -8.75 -13.69 23.12
CA TYR A 199 -9.73 -13.08 24.02
C TYR A 199 -9.09 -12.64 25.34
N CYS A 200 -9.76 -11.72 26.04
CA CYS A 200 -9.30 -11.21 27.33
C CYS A 200 -10.03 -11.90 28.48
N ARG A 201 -9.28 -12.61 29.33
CA ARG A 201 -9.81 -13.31 30.51
C ARG A 201 -9.49 -12.54 31.79
N LYS A 202 -10.47 -12.27 32.64
CA LYS A 202 -10.24 -11.66 33.97
C LYS A 202 -9.24 -12.49 34.79
N THR A 203 -8.32 -11.81 35.45
CA THR A 203 -7.48 -12.39 36.50
C THR A 203 -8.25 -12.40 37.81
N PHE A 204 -8.32 -13.55 38.49
CA PHE A 204 -9.03 -13.71 39.78
C PHE A 204 -8.36 -12.99 40.97
N ASN A 205 -7.42 -12.08 40.74
CA ASN A 205 -6.57 -11.47 41.76
C ASN A 205 -6.76 -9.94 41.91
N GLN A 206 -7.97 -9.44 41.68
CA GLN A 206 -8.32 -8.05 42.01
C GLN A 206 -9.66 -8.02 42.75
N SER A 207 -9.56 -8.23 44.07
CA SER A 207 -10.51 -7.76 45.08
C SER A 207 -10.21 -6.32 45.44
#